data_AF-A0A817TTC6-F1
#
_entry.id   AF-A0A817TTC6-F1
#
_cell.length_a   1.000
_cell.length_b   1.000
_cell.length_c   1.000
_cell.angle_alpha   90.00
_cell.angle_beta   90.00
_cell.angle_gamma   90.00
#
_symmetry.space_group_name_H-M   'P 1'
#
loop_
_entity.id
_entity.type
_entity.pdbx_description
1 polymer ?
#
loop_
_entity_poly.entity_id
_entity_poly.type
_entity_poly.pdbx_seq_one_letter_code
_entity_poly.pdbx_strand_id
1 'polypeptide(L)'
;NNDLKQILLEQEELSQKSQYEQELNNYRRLYQKPEHAKEWDLNDPNRWKQLTPTRINDNDSRLGPSSGQIFIGEDLQASKRKKIQQEQLKRYFNLQVIFSFCFFL
;
A
#
# COMPACT_ATOMS: atom_id res chain seq x y z
N ASN A 1 15.57 -47.01 53.46
CA ASN A 1 14.32 -46.26 53.70
C ASN A 1 14.46 -44.75 53.46
N ASN A 2 15.62 -44.26 52.97
CA ASN A 2 15.85 -42.85 52.64
C ASN A 2 16.15 -42.67 51.13
N ASP A 3 16.90 -43.60 50.53
CA ASP A 3 17.28 -43.56 49.11
C ASP A 3 16.06 -43.59 48.17
N LEU A 4 15.06 -44.44 48.46
CA LEU A 4 13.80 -44.47 47.70
C LEU A 4 13.03 -43.14 47.79
N LYS A 5 13.10 -42.46 48.94
CA LYS A 5 12.45 -41.16 49.14
C LYS A 5 13.16 -40.08 48.33
N GLN A 6 14.49 -40.16 48.24
CA GLN A 6 15.30 -39.24 47.44
C GLN A 6 15.04 -39.43 45.93
N ILE A 7 14.94 -40.68 45.45
CA ILE A 7 14.60 -40.99 44.06
C ILE A 7 13.19 -40.47 43.71
N LEU A 8 12.21 -40.65 44.59
CA LEU A 8 10.84 -40.17 44.35
C LEU A 8 10.80 -38.64 44.26
N LEU A 9 11.49 -37.94 45.17
CA LEU A 9 11.58 -36.48 45.17
C LEU A 9 12.22 -35.96 43.88
N GLU A 10 13.28 -36.61 43.42
CA GLU A 10 13.95 -36.27 42.15
C GLU A 10 13.03 -36.46 40.94
N GLN A 11 12.22 -37.53 40.91
CA GLN A 11 11.23 -37.76 39.86
C GLN A 11 10.13 -36.70 39.85
N GLU A 12 9.63 -36.30 41.02
CA GLU A 12 8.65 -35.22 41.14
C GLU A 12 9.21 -33.88 40.66
N GLU A 13 10.44 -33.53 41.05
CA GLU A 13 11.11 -32.32 40.58
C GLU A 13 11.28 -32.31 39.05
N LEU A 14 11.70 -33.44 38.46
CA LEU A 14 11.84 -33.56 37.01
C LEU A 14 10.49 -33.42 36.30
N SER A 15 9.43 -34.01 36.84
CA SER A 15 8.07 -33.89 36.32
C SER A 15 7.58 -32.45 36.35
N GLN A 16 7.75 -31.76 37.49
CA GLN A 16 7.37 -30.35 37.65
C GLN A 16 8.14 -29.43 36.70
N LYS A 17 9.46 -29.64 36.55
CA LYS A 17 10.27 -28.88 35.57
C LYS A 17 9.75 -29.07 34.15
N SER A 18 9.48 -30.32 33.76
CA SER A 18 8.92 -30.63 32.44
C SER A 18 7.56 -29.97 32.21
N GLN A 19 6.66 -30.02 33.20
CA GLN A 19 5.35 -29.37 33.11
C GLN A 19 5.49 -27.84 32.97
N TYR A 20 6.34 -27.22 33.78
CA TYR A 20 6.60 -25.78 33.70
C TYR A 20 7.16 -25.38 32.33
N GLU A 21 8.11 -26.12 31.79
CA GLU A 21 8.67 -25.87 30.45
C GLU A 21 7.61 -26.01 29.35
N GLN A 22 6.71 -27.00 29.47
CA GLN A 22 5.60 -27.17 28.54
C GLN A 22 4.63 -25.98 28.62
N GLU A 23 4.25 -25.54 29.81
CA GLU A 23 3.39 -24.37 30.02
C GLU A 23 4.01 -23.09 29.47
N LEU A 24 5.30 -22.88 29.74
CA LEU A 24 6.06 -21.74 29.23
C LEU A 24 6.14 -21.74 27.71
N ASN A 25 6.40 -22.90 27.09
CA ASN A 25 6.42 -23.03 25.64
C ASN A 25 5.02 -22.85 25.03
N ASN A 26 3.98 -23.33 25.71
CA ASN A 26 2.59 -23.08 25.32
C ASN A 26 2.28 -21.57 25.37
N TYR A 27 2.70 -20.88 26.42
CA TYR A 27 2.54 -19.43 26.55
C TYR A 27 3.28 -18.68 25.45
N ARG A 28 4.54 -19.00 25.18
CA ARG A 28 5.33 -18.42 24.08
C ARG A 28 4.64 -18.62 22.73
N ARG A 29 4.18 -19.83 22.45
CA ARG A 29 3.49 -20.17 21.20
C ARG A 29 2.15 -19.44 21.07
N LEU A 30 1.43 -19.19 22.16
CA LEU A 30 0.12 -18.54 22.12
C LEU A 30 0.23 -17.01 22.05
N TYR A 31 1.16 -16.42 22.80
CA TYR A 31 1.17 -14.98 23.07
C TYR A 31 2.43 -14.24 22.60
N GLN A 32 3.51 -14.94 22.25
CA GLN A 32 4.78 -14.35 21.83
C GLN A 32 5.10 -14.67 20.37
N LYS A 33 4.07 -14.78 19.54
CA LYS A 33 4.25 -14.98 18.11
C LYS A 33 4.77 -13.70 17.45
N PRO A 34 5.58 -13.79 16.38
CA PRO A 34 6.11 -12.62 15.68
C PRO A 34 4.99 -11.71 15.13
N GLU A 35 3.83 -12.27 14.78
CA GLU A 35 2.67 -11.52 14.29
C GLU A 35 2.04 -10.60 15.35
N HIS A 36 2.34 -10.81 16.63
CA HIS A 36 1.89 -9.96 17.73
C HIS A 36 2.89 -8.86 18.08
N ALA A 37 4.05 -8.83 17.43
CA ALA A 37 5.02 -7.76 17.62
C ALA A 37 4.46 -6.42 17.11
N LYS A 38 4.85 -5.32 17.77
CA LYS A 38 4.41 -3.97 17.40
C LYS A 38 4.85 -3.60 15.98
N GLU A 39 6.01 -4.09 15.56
CA GLU A 39 6.64 -3.82 14.27
C GLU A 39 6.31 -4.89 13.22
N TRP A 40 5.33 -5.76 13.48
CA TRP A 40 4.96 -6.82 12.54
C TRP A 40 4.53 -6.28 11.17
N ASP A 41 3.84 -5.13 11.14
CA ASP A 41 3.43 -4.45 9.92
C ASP A 41 4.60 -4.06 8.99
N LEU A 42 5.80 -3.86 9.56
CA LEU A 42 7.04 -3.61 8.82
C LEU A 42 7.72 -4.93 8.40
N ASN A 43 7.63 -5.96 9.23
CA ASN A 43 8.34 -7.23 9.07
C ASN A 43 7.53 -8.33 8.37
N ASP A 44 6.25 -8.10 8.07
CA ASP A 44 5.40 -9.08 7.38
C ASP A 44 6.00 -9.41 5.99
N PRO A 45 6.41 -10.66 5.71
CA PRO A 45 6.95 -11.05 4.41
C PRO A 45 5.95 -10.85 3.26
N ASN A 46 4.65 -10.80 3.55
CA ASN A 46 3.60 -10.58 2.57
C ASN A 46 3.13 -9.13 2.49
N ARG A 47 3.76 -8.19 3.20
CA ARG A 47 3.40 -6.76 3.22
C ARG A 47 3.21 -6.18 1.81
N TRP A 48 4.14 -6.49 0.90
CA TRP A 48 4.10 -5.98 -0.48
C TRP A 48 2.91 -6.46 -1.30
N LYS A 49 2.33 -7.62 -0.95
CA LYS A 49 1.13 -8.14 -1.62
C LYS A 49 -0.16 -7.45 -1.16
N GLN A 50 -0.13 -6.85 0.03
CA GLN A 50 -1.28 -6.16 0.63
C GLN A 50 -1.29 -4.66 0.32
N LEU A 51 -0.14 -4.09 -0.04
CA LEU A 51 -0.01 -2.66 -0.35
C LEU A 51 -0.72 -2.30 -1.65
N THR A 52 -1.51 -1.23 -1.61
CA THR A 52 -2.08 -0.61 -2.82
C THR A 52 -1.04 0.27 -3.50
N PRO A 53 -1.08 0.42 -4.84
CA PRO A 53 -0.21 1.36 -5.53
C PRO A 53 -0.44 2.80 -5.05
N THR A 54 0.60 3.62 -5.13
CA THR A 54 0.59 5.00 -4.64
C THR A 54 -0.43 5.87 -5.37
N ARG A 55 -0.64 5.64 -6.67
CA ARG A 55 -1.68 6.26 -7.51
C ARG A 55 -2.53 5.15 -8.13
N ILE A 56 -3.83 5.11 -7.79
CA ILE A 56 -4.77 4.11 -8.31
C ILE A 56 -5.42 4.61 -9.60
N ASN A 57 -5.84 5.87 -9.62
CA ASN A 57 -6.49 6.52 -10.76
C ASN A 57 -6.10 8.01 -10.82
N ASP A 58 -6.53 8.70 -11.88
CA ASP A 58 -6.24 10.14 -12.06
C ASP A 58 -7.03 11.03 -11.09
N ASN A 59 -8.19 10.57 -10.63
CA ASN A 59 -9.08 11.29 -9.71
C ASN A 59 -9.05 10.67 -8.31
N ASP A 60 -7.84 10.34 -7.81
CA ASP A 60 -7.67 9.71 -6.50
C ASP A 60 -7.84 10.75 -5.40
N SER A 61 -8.90 10.66 -4.61
CA SER A 61 -9.17 11.61 -3.52
C SER A 61 -8.14 11.58 -2.40
N ARG A 62 -7.28 10.55 -2.34
CA ARG A 62 -6.19 10.43 -1.36
C ARG A 62 -4.98 11.28 -1.72
N LEU A 63 -4.87 11.70 -2.98
CA LEU A 63 -3.71 12.39 -3.52
C LEU A 63 -3.92 13.91 -3.54
N GLY A 64 -3.45 14.56 -2.47
CA GLY A 64 -3.33 16.03 -2.42
C GLY A 64 -2.02 16.54 -3.04
N PRO A 65 -1.84 17.87 -3.14
CA PRO A 65 -0.62 18.48 -3.68
C PRO A 65 0.67 18.08 -2.94
N SER A 66 0.60 17.83 -1.63
CA SER A 66 1.73 17.40 -0.82
C SER A 66 2.21 15.97 -1.13
N SER A 67 1.40 15.15 -1.79
CA SER A 67 1.75 13.78 -2.14
C SER A 67 2.84 13.70 -3.22
N GLY A 68 2.96 14.74 -4.05
CA GLY A 68 3.87 14.76 -5.20
C GLY A 68 3.56 13.69 -6.26
N GLN A 69 2.40 13.05 -6.22
CA GLN A 69 2.01 11.98 -7.16
C GLN A 69 1.23 12.48 -8.37
N ILE A 70 0.62 13.67 -8.27
CA ILE A 70 -0.17 14.31 -9.32
C ILE A 70 0.40 15.68 -9.59
N PHE A 71 0.79 15.91 -10.84
CA PHE A 71 1.30 17.20 -11.30
C PHE A 71 0.34 17.81 -12.32
N ILE A 72 -0.11 19.04 -12.05
CA ILE A 72 -1.03 19.77 -12.95
C ILE A 72 -0.42 19.98 -14.34
N GLY A 73 0.92 20.04 -14.45
CA GLY A 73 1.64 20.16 -15.70
C GLY A 73 1.75 18.89 -16.55
N GLU A 74 1.36 17.72 -16.03
CA GLU A 74 1.41 16.45 -16.78
C GLU A 74 0.46 16.46 -17.99
N ASP A 75 -0.68 17.16 -17.87
CA ASP A 75 -1.64 17.40 -18.93
C ASP A 75 -1.95 16.17 -19.83
N LEU A 76 -2.68 15.24 -19.25
CA LEU A 76 -3.15 14.02 -19.90
C LEU A 76 -4.06 14.29 -21.13
N GLN A 77 -4.59 15.51 -21.26
CA GLN A 77 -5.51 15.89 -22.34
C GLN A 77 -4.83 16.70 -23.46
N ALA A 78 -3.49 16.75 -23.48
CA ALA A 78 -2.72 17.50 -24.47
C ALA A 78 -3.12 17.19 -25.92
N SER A 79 -3.34 15.91 -26.25
CA SER A 79 -3.73 15.45 -27.58
C SER A 79 -5.10 15.99 -27.99
N LYS A 80 -6.10 15.90 -27.10
CA LYS A 80 -7.45 16.43 -27.34
C LYS A 80 -7.43 17.94 -27.49
N ARG A 81 -6.68 18.64 -26.63
CA ARG A 81 -6.52 20.10 -26.73
C ARG A 81 -5.91 20.48 -28.08
N LYS A 82 -4.84 19.81 -28.52
CA LYS A 82 -4.22 20.07 -29.84
C LYS A 82 -5.21 19.85 -30.99
N LYS A 83 -6.03 18.79 -30.93
CA LYS A 83 -7.06 18.52 -31.93
C LYS A 83 -8.09 19.65 -32.01
N ILE A 84 -8.61 20.08 -30.86
CA ILE A 84 -9.57 21.20 -30.78
C ILE A 84 -8.94 22.49 -31.32
N GLN A 85 -7.69 22.79 -30.97
CA GLN A 85 -6.96 23.96 -31.49
C GLN A 85 -6.82 23.92 -33.01
N GLN A 86 -6.51 22.75 -33.59
CA GLN A 86 -6.43 22.60 -35.05
C GLN A 86 -7.79 22.82 -35.74
N GLU A 87 -8.87 22.27 -35.17
CA GLU A 87 -10.22 22.46 -35.71
C GLU A 87 -10.67 23.93 -35.63
N GLN A 88 -10.37 24.62 -34.53
CA GLN A 88 -10.61 26.05 -34.37
C GLN A 88 -9.84 26.86 -35.41
N LEU A 89 -8.54 26.59 -35.58
CA LEU A 89 -7.73 27.27 -36.59
C LEU A 89 -8.31 27.10 -37.99
N LYS A 90 -8.66 25.87 -38.39
CA LYS A 90 -9.29 25.60 -39.69
C LYS A 90 -10.57 26.42 -39.86
N ARG A 91 -11.44 26.46 -38.84
CA ARG A 91 -12.66 27.25 -38.87
C ARG A 91 -12.39 28.75 -39.00
N TYR A 92 -11.43 29.29 -38.24
CA TYR A 92 -11.06 30.71 -38.31
C TYR A 92 -10.54 31.10 -39.69
N PHE A 93 -9.65 30.28 -40.28
CA PHE A 93 -9.16 30.52 -41.64
C PHE A 93 -10.30 30.53 -42.66
N ASN A 94 -11.22 29.57 -42.60
CA ASN A 94 -12.36 29.52 -43.50
C ASN A 94 -13.26 30.76 -43.38
N LEU A 95 -13.56 31.20 -42.15
CA LEU A 95 -14.35 32.41 -41.92
C LEU A 95 -13.64 33.65 -42.46
N GLN A 96 -12.33 33.79 -42.23
CA GLN A 96 -11.56 34.92 -42.73
C GLN A 96 -11.59 34.99 -44.27
N VAL A 97 -11.46 33.86 -44.96
CA VAL A 97 -11.55 33.81 -46.42
C VAL A 97 -12.94 34.26 -46.90
N ILE A 98 -14.01 33.77 -46.26
CA ILE A 98 -15.40 34.15 -46.60
C ILE A 98 -15.63 35.64 -46.36
N PHE A 99 -15.27 36.15 -45.19
CA PHE A 99 -15.43 37.57 -44.85
C PHE A 99 -14.61 38.47 -45.78
N SER A 100 -13.40 38.05 -46.17
CA SER A 100 -12.59 38.80 -47.13
C SER A 100 -13.25 38.81 -48.51
N PHE A 101 -13.81 37.69 -48.98
CA PHE A 101 -14.53 37.66 -50.26
C PHE A 101 -15.80 38.52 -50.26
N CYS A 102 -16.55 38.54 -49.16
CA CYS A 102 -17.77 39.35 -49.04
C CYS A 102 -17.51 40.86 -48.89
N PHE A 103 -16.28 41.30 -48.59
CA PHE A 103 -15.93 42.72 -48.47
C PHE A 103 -15.36 43.32 -49.78
N PHE A 104 -14.99 42.46 -50.74
CA PHE A 104 -14.43 42.86 -52.04
C PHE A 104 -15.44 42.71 -53.21
N LEU A 105 -16.66 42.24 -52.94
CA LEU A 105 -17.83 42.23 -53.83
C LEU A 105 -18.85 43.24 -53.33
#